data_AF-A0A935KPL9-F1
#
_entry.id   AF-A0A935KPL9-F1
#
_cell.length_a   1.000
_cell.length_b   1.000
_cell.length_c   1.000
_cell.angle_alpha   90.00
_cell.angle_beta   90.00
_cell.angle_gamma   90.00
#
_symmetry.space_group_name_H-M   'P 1'
#
loop_
_entity.id
_entity.type
_entity.pdbx_description
1 polymer ?
#
loop_
_entity_poly.entity_id
_entity_poly.type
_entity_poly.pdbx_seq_one_letter_code
_entity_poly.pdbx_strand_id
1 'polypeptide(L)'
;MSDAPHDKSHDKGQVHVYDDIVEEDNRLPNWWLYTLFGTIVFAVVYWLYYQAYAVDPGPVAAYQAERRAERKAEEARVLAAGEITEEGLVELSKTPAALAEGKKVYAEVCAACHRTDGGGQVGPNLTDSAWIHGGKPLEIARTIRDGVPAKGMLAWGPQLGELKVRAVTAYVLTLRDTNVAGGKPPQGPAVEPAK
;
A
#
# COMPACT_ATOMS: atom_id res chain seq x y z
N MET A 1 -25.92 -42.70 39.19
CA MET A 1 -24.84 -43.45 38.53
C MET A 1 -25.48 -44.60 37.78
N SER A 2 -25.54 -44.53 36.46
CA SER A 2 -26.08 -45.60 35.60
C SER A 2 -24.90 -46.23 34.89
N ASP A 3 -24.43 -47.36 35.38
CA ASP A 3 -23.43 -48.19 34.71
C ASP A 3 -24.10 -48.86 33.51
N ALA A 4 -23.94 -48.25 32.33
CA ALA A 4 -24.23 -48.93 31.07
C ALA A 4 -23.17 -50.02 30.84
N PRO A 5 -23.53 -51.18 30.26
CA PRO A 5 -22.57 -52.26 30.03
C PRO A 5 -21.50 -51.78 29.04
N HIS A 6 -20.23 -51.90 29.43
CA HIS A 6 -19.11 -51.72 28.51
C HIS A 6 -19.20 -52.81 27.42
N ASP A 7 -19.65 -52.41 26.22
CA ASP A 7 -19.60 -53.25 25.04
C ASP A 7 -18.13 -53.51 24.66
N LYS A 8 -17.71 -54.77 24.70
CA LYS A 8 -16.35 -55.23 24.41
C LYS A 8 -16.13 -55.54 22.91
N SER A 9 -17.08 -55.17 22.05
CA SER A 9 -16.99 -55.45 20.61
C SER A 9 -15.88 -54.68 19.89
N HIS A 10 -15.25 -53.68 20.54
CA HIS A 10 -14.20 -52.83 19.99
C HIS A 10 -12.76 -53.12 20.50
N ASP A 11 -12.50 -54.33 21.01
CA ASP A 11 -11.20 -54.72 21.59
C ASP A 11 -10.10 -55.07 20.54
N LYS A 12 -9.99 -54.30 19.47
CA LYS A 12 -8.90 -54.46 18.48
C LYS A 12 -8.28 -53.11 18.13
N GLY A 13 -7.27 -52.71 18.91
CA GLY A 13 -6.38 -51.59 18.56
C GLY A 13 -6.68 -50.25 19.22
N GLN A 14 -7.53 -50.20 20.25
CA GLN A 14 -7.78 -48.96 21.00
C GLN A 14 -6.68 -48.73 22.04
N VAL A 15 -6.08 -47.53 22.05
CA VAL A 15 -4.93 -47.21 22.92
C VAL A 15 -5.36 -46.47 24.18
N HIS A 16 -6.26 -45.49 24.04
CA HIS A 16 -6.80 -44.69 25.14
C HIS A 16 -8.25 -44.26 24.88
N VAL A 17 -8.99 -44.07 25.97
CA VAL A 17 -10.35 -43.50 25.96
C VAL A 17 -10.35 -42.26 26.83
N TYR A 18 -10.70 -41.12 26.25
CA TYR A 18 -10.82 -39.82 26.92
C TYR A 18 -12.21 -39.26 26.66
N ASP A 19 -13.02 -39.10 27.71
CA ASP A 19 -14.34 -38.45 27.63
C ASP A 19 -15.19 -39.00 26.46
N ASP A 20 -15.39 -40.32 26.46
CA ASP A 20 -16.09 -41.09 25.41
C ASP A 20 -15.50 -41.03 23.98
N ILE A 21 -14.39 -40.32 23.76
CA ILE A 21 -13.61 -40.36 22.51
C ILE A 21 -12.57 -41.47 22.62
N VAL A 22 -12.51 -42.33 21.60
CA VAL A 22 -11.58 -43.45 21.56
C VAL A 22 -10.50 -43.23 20.49
N GLU A 23 -9.24 -43.38 20.88
CA GLU A 23 -8.10 -43.30 19.98
C GLU A 23 -7.71 -44.70 19.47
N GLU A 24 -7.76 -44.89 18.16
CA GLU A 24 -7.39 -46.14 17.49
C GLU A 24 -5.94 -46.09 16.98
N ASP A 25 -5.18 -47.18 17.22
CA ASP A 25 -3.85 -47.42 16.67
C ASP A 25 -3.92 -47.88 15.21
N ASN A 26 -4.44 -47.01 14.36
CA ASN A 26 -4.51 -47.25 12.93
C ASN A 26 -3.20 -46.87 12.24
N ARG A 27 -2.75 -47.73 11.33
CA ARG A 27 -1.63 -47.40 10.45
C ARG A 27 -1.98 -46.19 9.59
N LEU A 28 -1.02 -45.28 9.44
CA LEU A 28 -1.17 -44.12 8.58
C LEU A 28 -1.51 -44.56 7.14
N PRO A 29 -2.49 -43.92 6.46
CA PRO A 29 -2.82 -44.23 5.08
C PRO A 29 -1.60 -44.09 4.16
N ASN A 30 -1.37 -45.07 3.29
CA ASN A 30 -0.21 -45.06 2.39
C ASN A 30 -0.16 -43.83 1.48
N TRP A 31 -1.31 -43.35 1.00
CA TRP A 31 -1.39 -42.13 0.18
C TRP A 31 -0.89 -40.91 0.95
N TRP A 32 -1.19 -40.83 2.24
CA TRP A 32 -0.72 -39.74 3.11
C TRP A 32 0.80 -39.82 3.28
N LEU A 33 1.34 -41.02 3.52
CA LEU A 33 2.79 -41.22 3.59
C LEU A 33 3.50 -40.85 2.28
N TYR A 34 2.95 -41.21 1.12
CA TYR A 34 3.51 -40.79 -0.16
C TYR A 34 3.53 -39.28 -0.33
N THR A 35 2.48 -38.57 0.09
CA THR A 35 2.48 -37.09 0.06
C THR A 35 3.51 -36.50 1.03
N LEU A 36 3.64 -37.05 2.25
CA LEU A 36 4.63 -36.61 3.22
C LEU A 36 6.05 -36.76 2.66
N PHE A 37 6.41 -37.96 2.22
CA PHE A 37 7.76 -38.20 1.69
C PHE A 37 8.00 -37.50 0.34
N GLY A 38 6.96 -37.32 -0.48
CA GLY A 38 7.04 -36.54 -1.71
C GLY A 38 7.40 -35.07 -1.47
N THR A 39 6.81 -34.44 -0.45
CA THR A 39 7.15 -33.05 -0.11
C THR A 39 8.55 -32.92 0.48
N ILE A 40 9.03 -33.90 1.26
CA ILE A 40 10.41 -33.95 1.75
C ILE A 40 11.40 -34.03 0.58
N VAL A 41 11.17 -34.93 -0.38
CA VAL A 41 12.03 -35.05 -1.58
C VAL A 41 12.02 -33.75 -2.38
N PHE A 42 10.84 -33.16 -2.62
CA PHE A 42 10.72 -31.87 -3.29
C PHE A 42 11.52 -30.77 -2.57
N ALA A 43 11.42 -30.68 -1.24
CA ALA A 43 12.13 -29.68 -0.46
C ALA A 43 13.66 -29.83 -0.57
N VAL A 44 14.17 -31.07 -0.53
CA VAL A 44 15.60 -31.36 -0.71
C VAL A 44 16.06 -30.98 -2.12
N VAL A 45 15.31 -31.36 -3.16
CA VAL A 45 15.63 -31.00 -4.55
C VAL A 45 15.61 -29.48 -4.74
N TYR A 46 14.59 -28.80 -4.21
CA TYR A 46 14.46 -27.35 -4.29
C TYR A 46 15.63 -26.63 -3.59
N TRP A 47 16.00 -27.08 -2.39
CA TRP A 47 17.15 -26.53 -1.66
C TRP A 47 18.46 -26.76 -2.42
N LEU A 48 18.68 -27.97 -2.95
CA LEU A 48 19.87 -28.26 -3.76
C LEU A 48 19.94 -27.36 -4.99
N TYR A 49 18.82 -27.19 -5.71
CA TYR A 49 18.73 -26.39 -6.92
C TYR A 49 19.04 -24.90 -6.67
N TYR A 50 18.36 -24.28 -5.70
CA TYR A 50 18.47 -22.84 -5.48
C TYR A 50 19.58 -22.42 -4.51
N GLN A 51 19.94 -23.27 -3.54
CA GLN A 51 20.89 -22.91 -2.47
C GLN A 51 22.25 -23.59 -2.61
N ALA A 52 22.27 -24.91 -2.85
CA ALA A 52 23.54 -25.64 -2.92
C ALA A 52 24.25 -25.41 -4.27
N TYR A 53 23.51 -25.46 -5.36
CA TYR A 53 24.04 -25.33 -6.73
C TYR A 53 23.75 -23.97 -7.37
N ALA A 54 22.81 -23.19 -6.81
CA ALA A 54 22.44 -21.86 -7.30
C ALA A 54 22.21 -21.83 -8.82
N VAL A 55 21.50 -22.84 -9.35
CA VAL A 55 21.29 -23.03 -10.80
C VAL A 55 20.63 -21.80 -11.41
N ASP A 56 19.61 -21.27 -10.73
CA ASP A 56 18.96 -20.01 -11.03
C ASP A 56 18.92 -19.11 -9.79
N PRO A 57 18.75 -17.78 -9.95
CA PRO A 57 18.48 -16.90 -8.82
C PRO A 57 17.27 -17.40 -8.02
N GLY A 58 17.43 -17.56 -6.71
CA GLY A 58 16.31 -17.90 -5.84
C GLY A 58 15.18 -16.87 -5.96
N PRO A 59 13.94 -17.22 -5.61
CA PRO A 59 12.79 -16.33 -5.80
C PRO A 59 12.94 -14.96 -5.14
N VAL A 60 13.60 -14.89 -3.99
CA VAL A 60 13.90 -13.61 -3.31
C VAL A 60 14.85 -12.77 -4.15
N ALA A 61 15.88 -13.36 -4.75
CA ALA A 61 16.82 -12.64 -5.60
C ALA A 61 16.16 -12.14 -6.88
N ALA A 62 15.30 -12.96 -7.50
CA ALA A 62 14.49 -12.58 -8.65
C ALA A 62 13.56 -11.39 -8.32
N TYR A 63 12.80 -11.48 -7.24
CA TYR A 63 11.95 -10.39 -6.75
C TYR A 63 12.76 -9.11 -6.48
N GLN A 64 13.93 -9.21 -5.83
CA GLN A 64 14.78 -8.05 -5.58
C GLN A 64 15.36 -7.46 -6.87
N ALA A 65 15.61 -8.26 -7.89
CA ALA A 65 16.02 -7.78 -9.21
C ALA A 65 14.89 -6.98 -9.89
N GLU A 66 13.66 -7.50 -9.89
CA GLU A 66 12.48 -6.80 -10.40
C GLU A 66 12.26 -5.46 -9.67
N ARG A 67 12.25 -5.48 -8.33
CA ARG A 67 12.11 -4.26 -7.51
C ARG A 67 13.22 -3.23 -7.77
N ARG A 68 14.45 -3.67 -8.04
CA ARG A 68 15.57 -2.77 -8.40
C ARG A 68 15.39 -2.19 -9.79
N ALA A 69 14.93 -2.99 -10.74
CA ALA A 69 14.65 -2.52 -12.10
C ALA A 69 13.55 -1.45 -12.10
N GLU A 70 12.47 -1.68 -11.35
CA GLU A 70 11.40 -0.68 -11.17
C GLU A 70 11.91 0.62 -10.54
N ARG A 71 12.68 0.53 -9.45
CA ARG A 71 13.26 1.72 -8.80
C ARG A 71 14.18 2.49 -9.75
N LYS A 72 15.04 1.79 -10.48
CA LYS A 72 15.93 2.42 -11.47
C LYS A 72 15.13 3.09 -12.59
N ALA A 73 14.04 2.48 -13.04
CA ALA A 73 13.16 3.06 -14.06
C ALA A 73 12.44 4.31 -13.52
N GLU A 74 11.97 4.29 -12.28
CA GLU A 74 11.37 5.45 -11.62
C GLU A 74 12.39 6.58 -11.43
N GLU A 75 13.59 6.27 -10.92
CA GLU A 75 14.69 7.23 -10.79
C GLU A 75 15.03 7.87 -12.14
N ALA A 76 15.11 7.07 -13.21
CA ALA A 76 15.35 7.58 -14.56
C ALA A 76 14.22 8.50 -15.04
N ARG A 77 12.96 8.22 -14.70
CA ARG A 77 11.82 9.10 -15.01
C ARG A 77 11.84 10.38 -14.20
N VAL A 78 12.20 10.32 -12.92
CA VAL A 78 12.37 11.51 -12.06
C VAL A 78 13.50 12.39 -12.58
N LEU A 79 14.63 11.80 -12.95
CA LEU A 79 15.76 12.50 -13.58
C LEU A 79 15.34 13.15 -14.90
N ALA A 80 14.59 12.42 -15.75
CA ALA A 80 14.07 12.96 -17.01
C ALA A 80 13.04 14.08 -16.80
N ALA A 81 12.27 14.03 -15.71
CA ALA A 81 11.32 15.07 -15.33
C ALA A 81 11.99 16.33 -14.75
N GLY A 82 13.31 16.29 -14.48
CA GLY A 82 14.08 17.42 -13.98
C GLY A 82 13.74 17.85 -12.56
N GLU A 83 14.30 18.98 -12.15
CA GLU A 83 14.06 19.60 -10.84
C GLU A 83 12.59 20.06 -10.69
N ILE A 84 12.05 20.00 -9.47
CA ILE A 84 10.73 20.58 -9.20
C ILE A 84 10.89 22.10 -9.19
N THR A 85 10.15 22.78 -10.05
CA THR A 85 10.03 24.24 -10.03
C THR A 85 8.57 24.65 -9.86
N GLU A 86 8.31 25.89 -9.40
CA GLU A 86 6.93 26.39 -9.30
C GLU A 86 6.27 26.43 -10.68
N GLU A 87 7.00 26.89 -11.70
CA GLU A 87 6.53 26.99 -13.08
C GLU A 87 6.23 25.62 -13.67
N GLY A 88 7.07 24.62 -13.39
CA GLY A 88 6.87 23.24 -13.85
C GLY A 88 5.60 22.61 -13.27
N LEU A 89 5.30 22.86 -11.99
CA LEU A 89 4.07 22.40 -11.35
C LEU A 89 2.82 23.10 -11.90
N VAL A 90 2.92 24.40 -12.21
CA VAL A 90 1.85 25.16 -12.87
C VAL A 90 1.64 24.68 -14.31
N GLU A 91 2.68 24.27 -15.03
CA GLU A 91 2.52 23.70 -16.37
C GLU A 91 1.93 22.29 -16.33
N LEU A 92 2.31 21.48 -15.33
CA LEU A 92 1.70 20.17 -15.08
C LEU A 92 0.21 20.29 -14.76
N SER A 93 -0.24 21.36 -14.08
CA SER A 93 -1.66 21.58 -13.79
C SER A 93 -2.49 21.91 -15.05
N LYS A 94 -1.84 22.15 -16.18
CA LYS A 94 -2.48 22.35 -17.49
C LYS A 94 -2.37 21.11 -18.38
N THR A 95 -1.62 20.10 -17.97
CA THR A 95 -1.37 18.88 -18.74
C THR A 95 -2.43 17.80 -18.44
N PRO A 96 -3.28 17.38 -19.39
CA PRO A 96 -4.38 16.45 -19.12
C PRO A 96 -3.95 15.11 -18.52
N ALA A 97 -2.82 14.56 -18.96
CA ALA A 97 -2.29 13.31 -18.43
C ALA A 97 -1.86 13.44 -16.96
N ALA A 98 -1.21 14.54 -16.59
CA ALA A 98 -0.80 14.81 -15.22
C ALA A 98 -2.00 15.06 -14.31
N LEU A 99 -3.02 15.77 -14.79
CA LEU A 99 -4.28 15.98 -14.07
C LEU A 99 -5.05 14.68 -13.85
N ALA A 100 -5.09 13.79 -14.85
CA ALA A 100 -5.75 12.50 -14.72
C ALA A 100 -5.09 11.64 -13.63
N GLU A 101 -3.75 11.55 -13.64
CA GLU A 101 -2.99 10.85 -12.60
C GLU A 101 -3.16 11.52 -11.23
N GLY A 102 -3.05 12.85 -11.16
CA GLY A 102 -3.21 13.62 -9.93
C GLY A 102 -4.60 13.45 -9.31
N LYS A 103 -5.65 13.46 -10.12
CA LYS A 103 -7.03 13.22 -9.69
C LYS A 103 -7.21 11.80 -9.14
N LYS A 104 -6.60 10.80 -9.78
CA LYS A 104 -6.62 9.41 -9.30
C LYS A 104 -5.96 9.32 -7.93
N VAL A 105 -4.74 9.85 -7.79
CA VAL A 105 -4.01 9.87 -6.50
C VAL A 105 -4.81 10.62 -5.43
N TYR A 106 -5.41 11.76 -5.77
CA TYR A 106 -6.25 12.53 -4.85
C TYR A 106 -7.44 11.71 -4.35
N ALA A 107 -8.15 11.02 -5.24
CA ALA A 107 -9.30 10.20 -4.89
C ALA A 107 -8.93 9.02 -3.99
N GLU A 108 -7.79 8.36 -4.27
CA GLU A 108 -7.31 7.22 -3.50
C GLU A 108 -6.81 7.59 -2.10
N VAL A 109 -6.18 8.77 -1.95
CA VAL A 109 -5.39 9.08 -0.75
C VAL A 109 -5.83 10.35 -0.02
N CYS A 110 -6.17 11.41 -0.75
CA CYS A 110 -6.40 12.74 -0.16
C CYS A 110 -7.88 13.00 0.19
N ALA A 111 -8.79 12.48 -0.62
CA ALA A 111 -10.22 12.76 -0.52
C ALA A 111 -10.85 12.29 0.81
N ALA A 112 -10.27 11.29 1.46
CA ALA A 112 -10.74 10.82 2.77
C ALA A 112 -10.69 11.91 3.86
N CYS A 113 -9.74 12.85 3.77
CA CYS A 113 -9.59 13.94 4.73
C CYS A 113 -10.03 15.29 4.15
N HIS A 114 -9.82 15.51 2.85
CA HIS A 114 -10.07 16.79 2.19
C HIS A 114 -11.38 16.82 1.37
N ARG A 115 -12.17 15.75 1.42
CA ARG A 115 -13.35 15.48 0.56
C ARG A 115 -13.00 15.29 -0.91
N THR A 116 -13.90 14.63 -1.63
CA THR A 116 -13.77 14.41 -3.08
C THR A 116 -13.75 15.69 -3.90
N ASP A 117 -14.36 16.77 -3.40
CA ASP A 117 -14.43 18.08 -4.03
C ASP A 117 -13.41 19.09 -3.48
N GLY A 118 -12.55 18.69 -2.53
CA GLY A 118 -11.56 19.58 -1.92
C GLY A 118 -12.08 20.45 -0.78
N GLY A 119 -13.38 20.38 -0.45
CA GLY A 119 -14.01 21.28 0.53
C GLY A 119 -13.54 21.13 1.98
N GLY A 120 -12.73 20.11 2.29
CA GLY A 120 -12.22 19.84 3.63
C GLY A 120 -13.21 19.13 4.55
N GLN A 121 -12.76 18.11 5.27
CA GLN A 121 -13.51 17.44 6.34
C GLN A 121 -12.64 17.39 7.60
N VAL A 122 -11.81 16.36 7.73
CA VAL A 122 -10.77 16.30 8.77
C VAL A 122 -9.67 17.30 8.41
N GLY A 123 -9.22 17.29 7.16
CA GLY A 123 -8.28 18.26 6.61
C GLY A 123 -8.88 19.64 6.34
N PRO A 124 -8.05 20.66 6.04
CA PRO A 124 -8.51 21.97 5.61
C PRO A 124 -9.21 21.95 4.24
N ASN A 125 -9.93 23.02 3.94
CA ASN A 125 -10.46 23.31 2.62
C ASN A 125 -9.29 23.62 1.66
N LEU A 126 -9.25 22.98 0.51
CA LEU A 126 -8.22 23.18 -0.53
C LEU A 126 -8.72 24.06 -1.68
N THR A 127 -9.99 24.49 -1.62
CA THR A 127 -10.67 25.23 -2.70
C THR A 127 -10.73 26.74 -2.48
N ASP A 128 -10.30 27.21 -1.31
CA ASP A 128 -10.24 28.64 -0.98
C ASP A 128 -8.81 29.19 -1.11
N SER A 129 -8.65 30.47 -0.79
CA SER A 129 -7.38 31.18 -0.86
C SER A 129 -6.58 31.12 0.44
N ALA A 130 -7.07 30.48 1.52
CA ALA A 130 -6.43 30.47 2.84
C ALA A 130 -5.60 29.20 3.08
N TRP A 131 -4.31 29.37 3.36
CA TRP A 131 -3.36 28.25 3.45
C TRP A 131 -2.55 28.30 4.75
N ILE A 132 -2.68 27.27 5.58
CA ILE A 132 -1.99 27.15 6.88
C ILE A 132 -0.49 26.86 6.71
N HIS A 133 -0.09 26.17 5.63
CA HIS A 133 1.28 25.69 5.40
C HIS A 133 1.94 26.29 4.15
N GLY A 134 1.39 27.38 3.64
CA GLY A 134 1.76 27.96 2.35
C GLY A 134 0.94 27.37 1.21
N GLY A 135 0.60 28.21 0.24
CA GLY A 135 -0.27 27.89 -0.89
C GLY A 135 0.44 27.90 -2.24
N LYS A 136 1.74 28.21 -2.27
CA LYS A 136 2.51 28.20 -3.52
C LYS A 136 2.74 26.76 -4.00
N PRO A 137 2.94 26.52 -5.31
CA PRO A 137 3.12 25.17 -5.85
C PRO A 137 4.18 24.33 -5.11
N LEU A 138 5.36 24.90 -4.85
CA LEU A 138 6.42 24.20 -4.14
C LEU A 138 6.10 23.97 -2.66
N GLU A 139 5.34 24.87 -2.02
CA GLU A 139 4.91 24.71 -0.64
C GLU A 139 3.89 23.58 -0.50
N ILE A 140 2.91 23.52 -1.42
CA ILE A 140 1.93 22.44 -1.51
C ILE A 140 2.65 21.11 -1.76
N ALA A 141 3.54 21.05 -2.76
CA ALA A 141 4.32 19.85 -3.06
C ALA A 141 5.13 19.38 -1.83
N ARG A 142 5.78 20.31 -1.12
CA ARG A 142 6.51 20.01 0.12
C ARG A 142 5.60 19.47 1.20
N THR A 143 4.45 20.11 1.44
CA THR A 143 3.47 19.64 2.44
C THR A 143 2.94 18.25 2.12
N ILE A 144 2.71 17.93 0.84
CA ILE A 144 2.28 16.60 0.41
C ILE A 144 3.41 15.58 0.62
N ARG A 145 4.63 15.91 0.17
CA ARG A 145 5.79 15.02 0.26
C ARG A 145 6.18 14.71 1.71
N ASP A 146 6.34 15.75 2.51
CA ASP A 146 6.93 15.68 3.85
C ASP A 146 5.85 15.52 4.94
N GLY A 147 4.60 15.78 4.60
CA GLY A 147 3.46 15.68 5.51
C GLY A 147 3.46 16.75 6.60
N VAL A 148 2.46 16.66 7.48
CA VAL A 148 2.40 17.41 8.75
C VAL A 148 1.95 16.45 9.84
N PRO A 149 2.81 15.51 10.29
CA PRO A 149 2.39 14.42 11.19
C PRO A 149 1.80 14.92 12.50
N ALA A 150 2.33 16.03 13.04
CA ALA A 150 1.80 16.67 14.25
C ALA A 150 0.34 17.16 14.12
N LYS A 151 -0.18 17.27 12.90
CA LYS A 151 -1.57 17.67 12.58
C LYS A 151 -2.35 16.55 11.88
N GLY A 152 -1.81 15.34 11.82
CA GLY A 152 -2.48 14.14 11.27
C GLY A 152 -2.29 13.91 9.77
N MET A 153 -1.57 14.79 9.05
CA MET A 153 -1.25 14.55 7.64
C MET A 153 0.04 13.73 7.52
N LEU A 154 -0.05 12.53 6.96
CA LEU A 154 1.09 11.64 6.72
C LEU A 154 2.06 12.25 5.69
N ALA A 155 3.34 11.87 5.77
CA ALA A 155 4.31 12.16 4.73
C ALA A 155 4.05 11.21 3.56
N TRP A 156 3.61 11.72 2.40
CA TRP A 156 3.21 10.88 1.27
C TRP A 156 4.33 10.62 0.26
N GLY A 157 5.44 11.36 0.34
CA GLY A 157 6.60 11.18 -0.54
C GLY A 157 7.11 9.74 -0.61
N PRO A 158 7.35 9.05 0.53
CA PRO A 158 7.84 7.67 0.53
C PRO A 158 6.89 6.64 -0.11
N GLN A 159 5.57 6.87 -0.04
CA GLN A 159 4.55 5.93 -0.52
C GLN A 159 4.17 6.21 -1.97
N LEU A 160 4.08 7.48 -2.35
CA LEU A 160 3.66 7.89 -3.69
C LEU A 160 4.82 7.99 -4.66
N GLY A 161 6.01 8.36 -4.19
CA GLY A 161 7.11 8.77 -5.05
C GLY A 161 6.91 10.16 -5.64
N GLU A 162 8.01 10.70 -6.16
CA GLU A 162 8.13 12.09 -6.59
C GLU A 162 7.16 12.47 -7.72
N LEU A 163 7.01 11.63 -8.75
CA LEU A 163 6.16 11.93 -9.90
C LEU A 163 4.67 12.03 -9.52
N LYS A 164 4.22 11.14 -8.64
CA LYS A 164 2.84 11.19 -8.14
C LYS A 164 2.59 12.37 -7.22
N VAL A 165 3.58 12.76 -6.40
CA VAL A 165 3.50 14.02 -5.62
C VAL A 165 3.33 15.22 -6.55
N ARG A 166 4.11 15.30 -7.63
CA ARG A 166 3.96 16.38 -8.64
C ARG A 166 2.58 16.37 -9.28
N ALA A 167 2.10 15.19 -9.69
CA ALA A 167 0.79 15.04 -10.34
C ALA A 167 -0.37 15.44 -9.41
N VAL A 168 -0.37 14.98 -8.16
CA VAL A 168 -1.43 15.36 -7.20
C VAL A 168 -1.34 16.82 -6.80
N THR A 169 -0.12 17.39 -6.70
CA THR A 169 0.07 18.83 -6.50
C THR A 169 -0.56 19.61 -7.65
N ALA A 170 -0.26 19.23 -8.89
CA ALA A 170 -0.84 19.84 -10.09
C ALA A 170 -2.38 19.78 -10.08
N TYR A 171 -2.96 18.66 -9.65
CA TYR A 171 -4.41 18.54 -9.49
C TYR A 171 -4.96 19.45 -8.38
N VAL A 172 -4.32 19.51 -7.21
CA VAL A 172 -4.72 20.41 -6.11
C VAL A 172 -4.67 21.87 -6.53
N LEU A 173 -3.71 22.28 -7.37
CA LEU A 173 -3.67 23.64 -7.93
C LEU A 173 -4.93 23.98 -8.74
N THR A 174 -5.57 23.00 -9.40
CA THR A 174 -6.83 23.24 -10.14
C THR A 174 -8.06 23.40 -9.24
N LEU A 175 -7.96 22.98 -7.97
CA LEU A 175 -9.05 23.10 -7.01
C LEU A 175 -9.10 24.51 -6.40
N ARG A 176 -7.98 25.23 -6.42
CA ARG A 176 -7.86 26.56 -5.80
C ARG A 176 -8.89 27.53 -6.36
N ASP A 177 -9.41 28.37 -5.48
CA ASP A 177 -10.38 29.42 -5.76
C ASP A 177 -11.72 28.96 -6.39
N THR A 178 -11.96 27.64 -6.47
CA THR A 178 -13.26 27.10 -6.92
C THR A 178 -14.37 27.26 -5.88
N ASN A 179 -14.01 27.49 -4.60
CA ASN A 179 -14.92 27.82 -3.49
C ASN A 179 -16.18 26.94 -3.45
N VAL A 180 -15.99 25.64 -3.26
CA VAL A 180 -17.10 24.68 -3.31
C VAL A 180 -18.13 24.93 -2.22
N ALA A 181 -19.41 24.67 -2.54
CA ALA A 181 -20.50 24.85 -1.60
C ALA A 181 -20.32 23.98 -0.35
N GLY A 182 -20.53 24.59 0.82
CA GLY A 182 -20.34 23.91 2.11
C GLY A 182 -18.90 23.52 2.41
N GLY A 183 -17.90 24.15 1.78
CA GLY A 183 -16.50 24.04 2.19
C GLY A 183 -16.29 24.51 3.64
N LYS A 184 -15.26 23.97 4.31
CA LYS A 184 -14.88 24.43 5.64
C LYS A 184 -14.47 25.91 5.60
N PRO A 185 -14.67 26.67 6.69
CA PRO A 185 -14.20 28.04 6.78
C PRO A 185 -12.69 28.16 6.48
N PRO A 186 -12.26 29.30 5.90
CA PRO A 186 -10.86 29.59 5.63
C PRO A 186 -9.97 29.39 6.86
N GLN A 187 -8.86 28.70 6.69
CA GLN A 187 -7.89 28.45 7.76
C GLN A 187 -6.50 28.92 7.32
N GLY A 188 -5.96 29.91 8.02
CA GLY A 188 -4.67 30.52 7.70
C GLY A 188 -4.79 31.81 6.88
N PRO A 189 -3.65 32.41 6.52
CA PRO A 189 -3.63 33.63 5.72
C PRO A 189 -4.03 33.37 4.27
N ALA A 190 -4.59 34.38 3.63
CA ALA A 190 -4.81 34.37 2.19
C ALA A 190 -3.48 34.33 1.43
N VAL A 191 -3.36 33.47 0.43
CA VAL A 191 -2.18 33.31 -0.42
C VAL A 191 -2.61 33.45 -1.86
N GLU A 192 -2.00 34.38 -2.59
CA GLU A 192 -2.26 34.56 -4.02
C GLU A 192 -1.91 33.30 -4.82
N PRO A 193 -2.69 32.94 -5.86
CA PRO A 193 -2.37 31.83 -6.74
C PRO A 193 -1.10 32.11 -7.56
N ALA A 194 -0.31 31.06 -7.83
CA ALA A 194 0.81 31.17 -8.76
C ALA A 194 0.27 31.44 -10.18
N LYS A 195 0.92 32.38 -10.88
CA LYS A 195 0.57 32.76 -12.25
C LYS A 195 1.18 31.81 -13.28
#